data_AF-A0A519VFF8-F1
#
_entry.id   AF-A0A519VFF8-F1
#
_cell.length_a   1.000
_cell.length_b   1.000
_cell.length_c   1.000
_cell.angle_alpha   90.00
_cell.angle_beta   90.00
_cell.angle_gamma   90.00
#
_symmetry.space_group_name_H-M   'P 1'
#
loop_
_entity.id
_entity.type
_entity.pdbx_description
1 polymer ?
#
loop_
_entity_poly.entity_id
_entity_poly.type
_entity_poly.pdbx_seq_one_letter_code
_entity_poly.pdbx_strand_id
1 'polypeptide(L)' 'MQQSSLFTTAAGSALWAPEIPGLMLRLQGDVSLDQYQLLLNHSLQMYTARTHPAAPAHWIADLRQLGALAPA' A
#
# COMPACT_ATOMS: atom_id res chain seq x y z
N MET A 1 -8.72 -11.94 16.76
CA MET A 1 -8.33 -12.28 15.37
C MET A 1 -7.88 -10.99 14.70
N GLN A 2 -6.67 -10.91 14.16
CA GLN A 2 -6.28 -9.73 13.37
C GLN A 2 -7.07 -9.78 12.06
N GLN A 3 -7.76 -8.69 11.71
CA GLN A 3 -8.61 -8.62 10.53
C GLN A 3 -7.84 -7.99 9.37
N SER A 4 -7.97 -8.58 8.19
CA SER A 4 -7.42 -8.01 6.96
C SER A 4 -8.13 -6.71 6.61
N SER A 5 -7.39 -5.76 6.04
CA SER A 5 -7.91 -4.43 5.69
C SER A 5 -7.48 -4.09 4.27
N LEU A 6 -8.45 -3.79 3.41
CA LEU A 6 -8.21 -3.44 2.01
C LEU A 6 -8.59 -1.99 1.77
N PHE A 7 -7.71 -1.25 1.10
CA PHE A 7 -7.96 0.08 0.57
C PHE A 7 -7.64 0.10 -0.92
N THR A 8 -8.50 0.71 -1.73
CA THR A 8 -8.38 0.72 -3.20
C THR A 8 -8.61 2.12 -3.74
N THR A 9 -7.81 2.51 -4.74
CA THR A 9 -7.96 3.75 -5.51
C THR A 9 -7.72 3.47 -7.00
N ALA A 10 -7.81 4.51 -7.84
CA ALA A 10 -7.41 4.40 -9.24
C ALA A 10 -5.90 4.05 -9.39
N ALA A 11 -5.07 4.46 -8.41
CA ALA A 11 -3.62 4.19 -8.39
C ALA A 11 -3.26 2.76 -7.95
N GLY A 12 -4.23 1.97 -7.47
CA GLY A 12 -4.02 0.58 -7.05
C GLY A 12 -4.64 0.24 -5.71
N SER A 13 -3.95 -0.56 -4.90
CA SER A 13 -4.54 -1.15 -3.69
C SER A 13 -3.51 -1.44 -2.60
N ALA A 14 -3.92 -1.23 -1.35
CA ALA A 14 -3.16 -1.57 -0.15
C ALA A 14 -3.93 -2.60 0.69
N LEU A 15 -3.27 -3.70 1.06
CA LEU A 15 -3.82 -4.78 1.87
C LEU A 15 -2.94 -4.98 3.10
N TRP A 16 -3.53 -4.91 4.29
CA TRP A 16 -2.92 -5.51 5.47
C TRP A 16 -3.32 -6.98 5.56
N ALA A 17 -2.33 -7.87 5.50
CA ALA A 17 -2.52 -9.31 5.59
C ALA A 17 -1.97 -9.80 6.94
N PRO A 18 -2.79 -10.30 7.87
CA PRO A 18 -2.31 -10.82 9.14
C PRO A 18 -1.58 -12.17 8.99
N GLU A 19 -1.81 -12.91 7.91
CA GLU A 19 -1.18 -14.20 7.63
C GLU A 19 0.30 -14.06 7.24
N ILE A 20 0.64 -12.92 6.62
CA ILE A 20 2.01 -12.50 6.32
C ILE A 20 2.14 -11.11 6.94
N PRO A 21 2.50 -11.00 8.23
CA PRO A 21 2.40 -9.77 9.01
C PRO A 21 3.06 -8.62 8.25
N GLY A 22 2.23 -7.78 7.64
CA GLY A 22 2.74 -6.84 6.65
C GLY A 22 1.68 -6.21 5.78
N LEU A 23 2.16 -5.22 5.06
CA LEU A 23 1.42 -4.41 4.13
C LEU A 23 1.83 -4.80 2.71
N MET A 24 0.85 -5.22 1.92
CA MET A 24 1.00 -5.48 0.49
C MET A 24 0.41 -4.30 -0.28
N LEU A 25 1.20 -3.72 -1.17
CA LEU A 25 0.81 -2.61 -2.02
C LEU A 25 0.90 -3.04 -3.48
N ARG A 26 -0.10 -2.72 -4.29
CA ARG A 26 -0.02 -2.77 -5.74
C ARG A 26 -0.20 -1.36 -6.27
N LEU A 27 0.74 -0.92 -7.09
CA LEU A 27 0.70 0.34 -7.82
C LEU A 27 0.41 0.03 -9.29
N GLN A 28 -0.54 0.76 -9.88
CA GLN A 28 -0.97 0.50 -11.24
C GLN A 28 -1.43 1.76 -11.98
N GLY A 29 -1.34 1.69 -13.30
CA GLY A 29 -1.92 2.65 -14.22
C GLY A 29 -1.06 3.89 -14.44
N ASP A 30 -1.60 4.79 -15.25
CA ASP A 30 -1.10 6.15 -15.48
C ASP A 30 -2.14 7.11 -14.87
N VAL A 31 -1.91 7.49 -13.61
CA VAL A 31 -2.83 8.31 -12.82
C VAL A 31 -2.08 9.52 -12.26
N SER A 32 -2.83 10.53 -11.81
CA SER A 32 -2.23 11.74 -11.25
C SER A 32 -1.39 11.44 -10.00
N LEU A 33 -0.41 12.31 -9.74
CA LEU A 33 0.41 12.26 -8.53
C LEU A 33 -0.45 12.25 -7.25
N ASP A 34 -1.56 12.99 -7.24
CA ASP A 34 -2.49 13.03 -6.09
C ASP A 34 -3.12 11.66 -5.80
N GLN A 35 -3.43 10.87 -6.84
CA GLN A 35 -3.97 9.52 -6.66
C GLN A 35 -2.92 8.56 -6.07
N TYR A 36 -1.66 8.71 -6.50
CA TYR A 36 -0.55 7.99 -5.88
C TYR A 36 -0.32 8.40 -4.43
N GLN A 37 -0.31 9.71 -4.14
CA GLN A 37 -0.14 10.22 -2.79
C GLN A 37 -1.25 9.75 -1.85
N LEU A 38 -2.51 9.76 -2.29
CA LEU A 38 -3.63 9.24 -1.50
C LEU A 38 -3.42 7.77 -1.10
N LEU A 39 -3.03 6.93 -2.07
CA LEU A 39 -2.76 5.52 -1.83
C LEU A 39 -1.57 5.32 -0.89
N LEU A 40 -0.47 6.01 -1.13
CA LEU A 40 0.75 5.89 -0.32
C LEU A 40 0.52 6.36 1.12
N ASN A 41 -0.15 7.49 1.32
CA ASN A 41 -0.48 8.03 2.64
C ASN A 41 -1.38 7.07 3.43
N HIS A 42 -2.42 6.52 2.79
CA HIS A 42 -3.27 5.56 3.47
C HIS A 42 -2.52 4.26 3.78
N SER A 43 -1.65 3.79 2.87
CA SER A 43 -0.83 2.61 3.11
C SER A 43 0.10 2.79 4.31
N LEU A 44 0.72 3.98 4.45
CA LEU A 44 1.56 4.31 5.61
C LEU A 44 0.76 4.29 6.91
N GLN A 45 -0.44 4.89 6.92
CA GLN A 45 -1.34 4.85 8.08
C GLN A 45 -1.72 3.42 8.47
N MET A 46 -1.97 2.55 7.48
CA MET A 46 -2.28 1.15 7.72
C MET A 46 -1.10 0.39 8.34
N TYR A 47 0.13 0.69 7.90
CA TYR A 47 1.35 0.10 8.43
C TYR A 47 1.58 0.55 9.88
N THR A 48 1.63 1.86 10.13
CA THR A 48 1.96 2.42 11.45
C THR A 48 0.93 2.06 12.52
N ALA A 49 -0.35 1.96 12.16
CA ALA A 49 -1.41 1.56 13.09
C ALA A 49 -1.32 0.10 13.55
N ARG A 50 -0.57 -0.76 12.83
CA ARG A 50 -0.55 -2.21 13.04
C ARG A 50 0.84 -2.78 13.30
N THR A 51 1.90 -2.03 13.02
CA THR A 51 3.26 -2.39 13.37
C THR A 51 3.48 -2.25 14.88
N HIS A 52 3.91 -3.35 15.50
CA HIS A 52 4.40 -3.34 16.87
C HIS A 52 5.94 -3.42 16.85
N PRO A 53 6.68 -2.64 17.66
CA PRO A 53 8.15 -2.65 17.67
C PRO A 53 8.78 -4.03 17.88
N ALA A 54 8.06 -4.94 18.54
CA ALA A 54 8.50 -6.31 18.84
C ALA A 54 8.18 -7.35 17.75
N ALA A 55 7.45 -6.99 16.69
CA ALA A 55 7.08 -7.91 15.61
C ALA A 55 7.43 -7.27 14.25
N PRO A 56 8.38 -7.84 13.49
CA PRO A 56 8.73 -7.29 12.18
C PRO A 56 7.52 -7.38 11.25
N ALA A 57 7.14 -6.25 10.66
CA ALA A 57 6.12 -6.19 9.62
C ALA A 57 6.80 -5.97 8.27
N HIS A 58 6.37 -6.72 7.26
CA HIS A 58 6.91 -6.61 5.91
C HIS A 58 6.19 -5.52 5.11
N TRP A 59 6.88 -4.92 4.16
CA TRP A 59 6.28 -4.07 3.14
C TRP A 59 6.65 -4.60 1.76
N ILE A 60 5.64 -5.04 1.01
CA ILE A 60 5.82 -5.62 -0.32
C ILE A 60 5.07 -4.74 -1.32
N ALA A 61 5.76 -4.29 -2.37
CA ALA A 61 5.18 -3.48 -3.44
C ALA A 61 5.23 -4.21 -4.79
N ASP A 62 4.07 -4.42 -5.42
CA ASP A 62 3.94 -4.85 -6.80
C ASP A 62 3.86 -3.63 -7.72
N LEU A 63 4.88 -3.46 -8.55
CA LEU A 63 5.05 -2.33 -9.47
C LEU A 63 4.89 -2.75 -10.95
N ARG A 64 4.55 -4.01 -11.24
CA ARG A 64 4.55 -4.53 -12.61
C ARG A 64 3.54 -3.85 -13.53
N GLN A 65 2.53 -3.20 -12.96
CA GLN A 65 1.49 -2.46 -13.68
C GLN A 65 1.65 -0.94 -13.54
N LEU A 66 2.74 -0.47 -12.93
CA LEU A 66 3.00 0.96 -12.79
C LEU A 66 3.32 1.55 -14.16
N GLY A 67 2.52 2.54 -14.59
CA GLY A 67 2.77 3.32 -15.79
C GLY A 67 3.95 4.27 -15.61
N ALA A 68 4.39 4.90 -16.71
CA ALA A 68 5.43 5.91 -16.64
C ALA A 68 4.92 7.11 -15.83
N LEU A 69 5.65 7.49 -14.78
CA LEU A 69 5.40 8.74 -14.07
C LEU A 69 5.98 9.87 -14.91
N ALA A 70 5.13 10.72 -15.47
CA ALA A 70 5.59 11.94 -16.13
C ALA A 70 6.28 12.84 -15.08
N PRO A 71 7.49 13.39 -15.36
CA PRO A 71 8.09 14.39 -14.50
C PRO A 71 7.19 15.64 -14.42
N ALA A 72 7.14 16.26 -13.24
CA ALA A 72 6.47 17.54 -13.01
C ALA A 72 7.26 18.72 -13.62
#